data_AF-A0AB36EQG7-F1
#
_entry.id   AF-A0AB36EQG7-F1
#
_cell.length_a   1.000
_cell.length_b   1.000
_cell.length_c   1.000
_cell.angle_alpha   90.00
_cell.angle_beta   90.00
_cell.angle_gamma   90.00
#
_symmetry.space_group_name_H-M   'P 1'
#
loop_
_entity.id
_entity.type
_entity.pdbx_description
1 polymer ?
#
loop_
_entity_poly.entity_id
_entity_poly.type
_entity_poly.pdbx_seq_one_letter_code
_entity_poly.pdbx_strand_id
1 'polypeptide(L)'
;MDISEFQDDGNIAAIAQEWGVDAELLEELEGQWEIHETTTSDGMVVAYYVQFDREVERELLDALGVPAGQYSRELSLNFNDQPEPDYE
;
A
#
# COMPACT_ATOMS: atom_id res chain seq x y z
N MET A 1 6.17 -14.30 -6.30
CA MET A 1 6.06 -13.37 -5.16
C MET A 1 4.65 -13.53 -4.65
N ASP A 2 4.51 -14.06 -3.44
CA ASP A 2 3.22 -14.25 -2.79
C ASP A 2 2.80 -12.93 -2.13
N ILE A 3 1.61 -12.42 -2.47
CA ILE A 3 1.03 -11.19 -1.88
C ILE A 3 0.96 -11.21 -0.34
N SER A 4 1.04 -12.41 0.24
CA SER A 4 1.07 -12.66 1.68
C SER A 4 2.30 -12.07 2.39
N GLU A 5 3.44 -11.93 1.70
CA GLU A 5 4.65 -11.29 2.25
C GLU A 5 4.58 -9.75 2.22
N PHE A 6 3.59 -9.18 1.53
CA PHE A 6 3.42 -7.72 1.42
C PHE A 6 2.59 -7.10 2.56
N GLN A 7 2.07 -7.92 3.49
CA GLN A 7 1.27 -7.47 4.62
C GLN A 7 2.06 -7.38 5.94
N ASP A 8 3.38 -7.55 5.91
CA ASP A 8 4.26 -7.33 7.07
C ASP A 8 4.49 -5.84 7.37
N ASP A 9 4.78 -5.51 8.64
CA ASP A 9 5.12 -4.16 9.16
C ASP A 9 6.14 -3.39 8.30
N GLY A 10 7.02 -4.11 7.58
CA GLY A 10 7.98 -3.51 6.66
C GLY A 10 7.35 -2.70 5.51
N ASN A 11 6.14 -3.06 5.09
CA ASN A 11 5.44 -2.35 4.01
C ASN A 11 4.77 -1.07 4.50
N ILE A 12 4.36 -0.98 5.77
CA ILE A 12 3.77 0.24 6.33
C ILE A 12 4.73 1.41 6.20
N ALA A 13 5.98 1.23 6.63
CA ALA A 13 7.01 2.26 6.54
C ALA A 13 7.33 2.64 5.08
N ALA A 14 7.33 1.67 4.17
CA ALA A 14 7.59 1.90 2.75
C ALA A 14 6.46 2.70 2.08
N ILE A 15 5.21 2.32 2.33
CA ILE A 15 4.01 3.01 1.84
C ILE A 15 3.97 4.44 2.40
N ALA A 16 4.19 4.60 3.70
CA ALA A 16 4.23 5.89 4.36
C ALA A 16 5.29 6.82 3.74
N GLN A 17 6.49 6.28 3.50
CA GLN A 17 7.58 7.02 2.86
C GLN A 17 7.26 7.39 1.41
N GLU A 18 6.69 6.47 0.63
CA GLU A 18 6.29 6.72 -0.77
C GLU A 18 5.28 7.86 -0.84
N TRP A 19 4.26 7.79 0.00
CA TRP A 19 3.19 8.76 0.03
C TRP A 19 3.54 10.06 0.74
N GLY A 20 4.63 10.09 1.51
CA GLY A 20 5.04 11.20 2.34
C GLY A 20 4.09 11.45 3.52
N VAL A 21 3.54 10.38 4.09
CA VAL A 21 2.58 10.39 5.21
C VAL A 21 3.19 9.73 6.43
N ASP A 22 2.57 9.90 7.59
CA ASP A 22 3.04 9.27 8.83
C ASP A 22 2.69 7.77 8.84
N ALA A 23 3.70 6.94 9.13
CA ALA A 23 3.54 5.49 9.26
C ALA A 23 2.58 5.12 10.41
N GLU A 24 2.56 5.92 11.47
CA GLU A 24 1.64 5.75 12.60
C GLU A 24 0.17 5.71 12.14
N LEU A 25 -0.21 6.48 11.11
CA LEU A 25 -1.58 6.46 10.58
C LEU A 25 -1.95 5.11 9.95
N LEU A 26 -0.99 4.46 9.29
CA LEU A 26 -1.20 3.14 8.69
C LEU A 26 -1.15 2.03 9.75
N GLU A 27 -0.34 2.18 10.80
CA GLU A 27 -0.31 1.29 11.97
C GLU A 27 -1.63 1.38 12.75
N GLU A 28 -2.18 2.58 12.98
CA GLU A 28 -3.49 2.75 13.61
C GLU A 28 -4.63 2.12 12.77
N LEU A 29 -4.42 2.04 11.46
CA LEU A 29 -5.33 1.42 10.51
C LEU A 29 -4.96 -0.04 10.22
N GLU A 30 -4.06 -0.66 10.96
CA GLU A 30 -3.69 -2.07 10.78
C GLU A 30 -4.96 -2.96 10.74
N GLY A 31 -5.09 -3.76 9.67
CA GLY A 31 -6.28 -4.59 9.43
C GLY A 31 -7.50 -3.85 8.88
N GLN A 32 -7.43 -2.53 8.69
CA GLN A 32 -8.44 -1.69 8.02
C GLN A 32 -8.01 -1.24 6.62
N TRP A 33 -6.88 -1.73 6.13
CA TRP A 33 -6.42 -1.54 4.77
C TRP A 33 -5.75 -2.82 4.25
N GLU A 34 -5.84 -3.02 2.94
CA GLU A 34 -5.28 -4.17 2.24
C GLU A 34 -4.60 -3.72 0.94
N ILE A 35 -3.49 -4.35 0.59
CA ILE A 35 -2.81 -4.12 -0.68
C ILE A 35 -3.40 -5.06 -1.73
N HIS A 36 -3.77 -4.49 -2.87
CA HIS A 36 -4.18 -5.23 -4.04
C HIS A 36 -3.22 -4.98 -5.19
N GLU A 37 -2.90 -6.06 -5.91
CA GLU A 37 -2.18 -5.97 -7.17
C GLU A 37 -3.17 -5.88 -8.34
N THR A 38 -2.80 -5.08 -9.33
CA THR A 38 -3.47 -5.04 -10.63
C THR A 38 -2.65 -5.87 -11.59
N THR A 39 -3.24 -6.95 -12.09
CA THR A 39 -2.64 -7.82 -13.11
C THR A 39 -3.27 -7.59 -14.48
N THR A 40 -2.44 -7.70 -15.53
CA THR A 40 -2.91 -7.76 -16.92
C THR A 40 -3.54 -9.13 -17.21
N SER A 41 -4.24 -9.25 -18.34
CA SER A 41 -4.79 -10.54 -18.78
C SER A 41 -3.74 -11.65 -18.98
N ASP A 42 -2.46 -11.28 -19.10
CA ASP A 42 -1.34 -12.23 -19.20
C ASP A 42 -0.82 -12.70 -17.82
N GLY A 43 -1.35 -12.14 -16.72
CA GLY A 43 -0.92 -12.43 -15.35
C GLY A 43 0.25 -11.59 -14.86
N MET A 44 0.70 -10.59 -15.64
CA MET A 44 1.76 -9.66 -15.22
C MET A 44 1.19 -8.54 -14.34
N VAL A 45 1.79 -8.33 -13.17
CA VAL A 45 1.48 -7.20 -12.28
C VAL A 45 1.92 -5.89 -12.93
N VAL A 46 1.01 -4.92 -13.02
CA VAL A 46 1.23 -3.61 -13.63
C VAL A 46 1.07 -2.44 -12.66
N ALA A 47 0.42 -2.65 -11.52
CA ALA A 47 0.31 -1.65 -10.47
C ALA A 47 -0.03 -2.32 -9.14
N TYR A 48 0.27 -1.64 -8.03
CA TYR A 48 -0.26 -1.95 -6.71
C TYR A 48 -1.17 -0.80 -6.27
N TYR A 49 -2.17 -1.08 -5.46
CA TYR A 49 -2.96 -0.06 -4.80
C TYR A 49 -3.35 -0.54 -3.40
N VAL A 50 -3.37 0.39 -2.45
CA VAL A 50 -3.93 0.14 -1.13
C VAL A 50 -5.40 0.46 -1.19
N GLN A 51 -6.23 -0.46 -0.71
CA GLN A 51 -7.64 -0.25 -0.46
C GLN A 51 -7.87 -0.15 1.04
N PHE A 52 -8.55 0.90 1.45
CA PHE A 52 -8.98 1.15 2.81
C PHE A 52 -10.42 0.68 2.99
N ASP A 53 -10.74 0.25 4.20
CA ASP A 53 -12.11 -0.06 4.58
C ASP A 53 -12.97 1.22 4.56
N ARG A 54 -14.29 1.04 4.37
CA ARG A 54 -15.25 2.14 4.39
C ARG A 54 -15.51 2.67 5.80
N GLU A 55 -15.15 1.90 6.82
CA GLU A 55 -15.20 2.28 8.22
C GLU A 55 -14.08 3.26 8.61
N VAL A 56 -13.03 3.40 7.79
CA VAL A 56 -11.93 4.33 8.03
C VAL A 56 -12.42 5.79 8.00
N GLU A 57 -12.00 6.55 9.00
CA GLU A 57 -12.35 7.96 9.13
C GLU A 57 -11.82 8.79 7.95
N ARG A 58 -12.68 9.68 7.44
CA ARG A 58 -12.34 10.51 6.28
C ARG A 58 -11.14 11.44 6.54
N GLU A 59 -10.95 11.85 7.79
CA GLU A 59 -9.82 12.67 8.23
C GLU A 59 -8.50 11.91 8.11
N LEU A 60 -8.48 10.61 8.46
CA LEU A 60 -7.31 9.75 8.29
C LEU A 60 -7.01 9.52 6.81
N LEU A 61 -8.04 9.27 5.99
CA LEU A 61 -7.88 9.14 4.53
C LEU A 61 -7.31 10.42 3.91
N ASP A 62 -7.75 11.60 4.36
CA ASP A 62 -7.23 12.88 3.90
C ASP A 62 -5.76 13.09 4.31
N ALA A 63 -5.41 12.75 5.56
CA ALA A 63 -4.03 12.77 6.05
C ALA A 63 -3.12 11.79 5.27
N LEU A 64 -3.66 10.64 4.88
CA LEU A 64 -3.01 9.67 4.00
C LEU A 64 -2.99 10.09 2.53
N GLY A 65 -3.49 11.29 2.19
CA GLY A 65 -3.53 11.82 0.83
C GLY A 65 -4.46 11.07 -0.13
N VAL A 66 -5.43 10.33 0.40
CA VAL A 66 -6.44 9.61 -0.39
C VAL A 66 -7.50 10.62 -0.89
N PRO A 67 -7.76 10.71 -2.20
CA PRO A 67 -8.68 11.70 -2.75
C PRO A 67 -10.13 11.57 -2.22
N ALA A 68 -10.83 12.71 -2.21
CA ALA A 68 -12.23 12.80 -1.77
C ALA A 68 -13.14 11.86 -2.57
N GLY A 69 -13.88 11.00 -1.86
CA GLY A 69 -14.77 10.01 -2.47
C GLY A 69 -14.10 8.72 -2.91
N GLN A 70 -12.80 8.56 -2.66
CA GLN A 70 -12.08 7.30 -2.83
C GLN A 70 -11.63 6.74 -1.48
N TYR A 71 -11.48 5.41 -1.46
CA TYR A 71 -10.95 4.61 -0.36
C TYR A 71 -9.76 3.79 -0.86
N SER A 72 -9.08 4.28 -1.90
CA SER A 72 -7.96 3.58 -2.49
C SER A 72 -6.93 4.56 -2.99
N ARG A 73 -5.66 4.20 -2.85
CA ARG A 73 -4.53 4.98 -3.35
C ARG A 73 -3.55 4.07 -4.07
N GLU A 74 -3.14 4.50 -5.25
CA GLU A 74 -2.16 3.77 -6.06
C GLU A 74 -0.78 3.82 -5.39
N LEU A 75 -0.06 2.71 -5.49
CA LEU A 75 1.33 2.55 -5.07
C LEU A 75 2.20 2.41 -6.30
N SER A 76 3.37 3.03 -6.24
CA SER A 76 4.40 2.80 -7.26
C SER A 76 4.84 1.33 -7.25
N LEU A 77 5.04 0.71 -8.42
CA LEU A 77 5.63 -0.63 -8.52
C LEU A 77 6.97 -0.75 -7.79
N ASN A 78 7.71 0.37 -7.69
CA ASN A 78 8.98 0.45 -6.99
C ASN A 78 8.85 0.66 -5.47
N PHE A 79 7.64 0.70 -4.88
CA PHE A 79 7.49 0.93 -3.44
C PHE A 79 8.15 -0.19 -2.61
N ASN A 80 8.23 -1.39 -3.18
CA ASN A 80 8.88 -2.56 -2.62
C ASN A 80 10.22 -2.89 -3.29
N ASP A 81 10.76 -1.99 -4.11
CA ASP A 81 12.13 -2.12 -4.67
C ASP A 81 13.14 -1.79 -3.56
N GLN A 82 13.15 -2.62 -2.52
CA GLN A 82 14.38 -2.86 -1.79
C GLN A 82 15.27 -3.67 -2.74
N PRO A 83 16.59 -3.39 -2.81
CA PRO A 83 17.48 -4.18 -3.65
C PRO A 83 17.27 -5.65 -3.32
N GLU A 84 16.78 -6.43 -4.29
CA GLU A 84 16.69 -7.88 -4.15
C GLU A 84 18.07 -8.34 -3.66
N PRO A 85 18.18 -9.08 -2.53
CA PRO A 85 19.47 -9.62 -2.13
C PRO A 85 19.95 -10.46 -3.31
N ASP A 86 21.02 -10.00 -3.95
CA ASP A 86 21.69 -10.67 -5.06
C ASP A 86 22.06 -12.07 -4.58
N TYR A 87 21.24 -13.05 -4.91
CA TYR A 87 21.52 -14.45 -4.61
C TYR A 87 22.53 -14.92 -5.66
N GLU A 88 23.82 -14.68 -5.41
CA GLU A 88 24.97 -15.35 -6.07
C GLU A 88 25.20 -16.78 -5.54
#